data_AF-A0AAU6SR54-F1
#
_entry.id   AF-A0AAU6SR54-F1
#
_cell.length_a   1.000
_cell.length_b   1.000
_cell.length_c   1.000
_cell.angle_alpha   90.00
_cell.angle_beta   90.00
_cell.angle_gamma   90.00
#
_symmetry.space_group_name_H-M   'P 1'
#
loop_
_entity.id
_entity.type
_entity.pdbx_description
1 polymer ?
#
loop_
_entity_poly.entity_id
_entity_poly.type
_entity_poly.pdbx_seq_one_letter_code
_entity_poly.pdbx_strand_id
1 'polypeptide(L)' 'MEKEFKFKHFSLRLPNEMRNWLVDESAKRFQSQNAMIIEILRKEMNKEVKGSE' A
#
# COMPACT_ATOMS: atom_id res chain seq x y z
N MET A 1 -19.60 23.46 -0.94
CA MET A 1 -18.77 22.96 0.17
C MET A 1 -18.39 21.53 -0.18
N GLU A 2 -17.21 21.35 -0.76
CA GLU A 2 -16.73 20.02 -1.14
C GLU A 2 -16.55 19.20 0.14
N LYS A 3 -17.27 18.07 0.25
CA LYS A 3 -17.10 17.15 1.37
C LYS A 3 -15.70 16.56 1.24
N GLU A 4 -14.77 16.96 2.11
CA GLU A 4 -13.48 16.29 2.24
C GLU A 4 -13.71 14.79 2.42
N PHE A 5 -13.34 14.02 1.41
CA PHE A 5 -13.51 12.58 1.40
C PHE A 5 -12.46 11.99 2.36
N LYS A 6 -12.80 11.85 3.64
CA LYS A 6 -11.91 11.24 4.64
C LYS A 6 -11.82 9.75 4.36
N PHE A 7 -10.69 9.32 3.79
CA PHE A 7 -10.37 7.91 3.68
C PHE A 7 -10.31 7.28 5.08
N LYS A 8 -10.92 6.10 5.25
CA LYS A 8 -10.84 5.36 6.50
C LYS A 8 -9.39 4.94 6.73
N HIS A 9 -8.82 5.37 7.85
CA HIS A 9 -7.49 4.94 8.27
C HIS A 9 -7.54 3.50 8.81
N PHE A 10 -6.52 2.71 8.49
CA PHE A 10 -6.31 1.40 9.08
C PHE A 10 -4.85 1.30 9.57
N SER A 11 -4.64 0.47 10.59
CA SER A 11 -3.31 0.19 11.11
C SER A 11 -2.88 -1.22 10.68
N LEU A 12 -1.75 -1.32 9.99
CA LEU A 12 -1.18 -2.60 9.58
C LEU A 12 -0.09 -3.03 10.55
N ARG A 13 -0.23 -4.21 11.15
CA ARG A 13 0.82 -4.81 11.98
C ARG A 13 1.70 -5.67 11.09
N LEU A 14 2.95 -5.24 10.89
CA LEU A 14 3.96 -5.94 10.12
C LEU A 14 5.09 -6.43 11.04
N PRO A 15 5.71 -7.59 10.74
CA PRO A 15 7.00 -7.96 11.30
C PRO A 15 8.05 -6.87 11.08
N ASN A 16 9.03 -6.76 11.98
CA ASN A 16 10.04 -5.71 11.94
C ASN A 16 10.82 -5.70 10.62
N GLU A 17 11.17 -6.89 10.10
CA GLU A 17 11.89 -7.03 8.84
C GLU A 17 11.11 -6.42 7.66
N MET A 18 9.81 -6.73 7.55
CA MET A 18 8.94 -6.18 6.51
C MET A 18 8.73 -4.67 6.66
N ARG A 19 8.66 -4.18 7.91
CA ARG A 19 8.56 -2.73 8.16
C ARG A 19 9.83 -2.01 7.71
N ASN A 20 11.01 -2.55 8.03
CA ASN A 20 12.28 -1.96 7.61
C ASN A 20 12.41 -1.96 6.09
N TRP A 21 12.08 -3.09 5.45
CA TRP A 21 12.04 -3.17 4.00
C TRP A 21 11.10 -2.13 3.37
N LEU A 22 9.90 -1.95 3.94
CA LEU A 22 8.93 -0.96 3.45
C LEU A 22 9.47 0.47 3.58
N VAL A 23 10.15 0.79 4.68
CA VAL A 23 10.80 2.10 4.88
C VAL A 23 11.83 2.34 3.78
N ASP A 24 12.75 1.40 3.58
CA ASP A 24 13.85 1.54 2.62
C ASP A 24 13.35 1.65 1.17
N GLU A 25 12.42 0.77 0.78
CA GLU A 25 11.90 0.77 -0.60
C GLU A 25 11.02 1.99 -0.90
N SER A 26 10.25 2.47 0.09
CA SER A 26 9.46 3.69 -0.07
C SER A 26 10.36 4.91 -0.27
N ALA A 27 11.48 4.98 0.45
CA ALA A 27 12.48 6.03 0.32
C ALA A 27 13.16 6.03 -1.06
N LYS A 28 13.60 4.85 -1.55
CA LYS A 28 14.22 4.71 -2.89
C LYS A 28 13.31 5.19 -4.02
N ARG A 29 12.00 5.01 -3.86
CA ARG A 29 10.98 5.36 -4.86
C ARG A 29 10.38 6.75 -4.65
N PHE A 30 10.88 7.52 -3.68
CA PHE A 30 10.36 8.84 -3.32
C PHE A 30 8.84 8.85 -3.07
N GLN A 31 8.32 7.79 -2.44
CA GLN A 31 6.89 7.63 -2.14
C GLN A 31 6.64 7.41 -0.65
N SER A 32 5.43 7.70 -0.19
CA SER A 32 5.05 7.35 1.19
C SER A 32 4.87 5.84 1.35
N GLN A 33 5.14 5.32 2.55
CA GLN A 33 4.91 3.91 2.88
C GLN A 33 3.46 3.49 2.61
N ASN A 34 2.49 4.37 2.86
CA ASN A 34 1.08 4.11 2.58
C ASN A 34 0.79 3.99 1.08
N ALA A 35 1.36 4.87 0.25
CA ALA A 35 1.22 4.77 -1.20
C ALA A 35 1.81 3.46 -1.73
N MET A 36 2.98 3.06 -1.19
CA MET A 36 3.62 1.80 -1.55
C MET A 36 2.78 0.57 -1.17
N ILE A 37 2.20 0.55 0.04
CA ILE A 37 1.28 -0.53 0.45
C ILE A 37 0.08 -0.61 -0.49
N ILE A 38 -0.52 0.53 -0.84
CA ILE A 38 -1.67 0.58 -1.75
C ILE A 38 -1.30 0.06 -3.13
N GLU A 39 -0.11 0.41 -3.65
CA GLU A 39 0.40 -0.11 -4.92
C GLU A 39 0.54 -1.64 -4.90
N ILE A 40 1.15 -2.19 -3.84
CA ILE A 40 1.32 -3.64 -3.67
C ILE A 40 -0.04 -4.34 -3.66
N LEU A 41 -0.98 -3.86 -2.84
CA LEU A 41 -2.33 -4.45 -2.74
C LEU A 41 -3.06 -4.42 -4.09
N ARG A 42 -3.01 -3.29 -4.81
CA ARG A 42 -3.62 -3.17 -6.15
C ARG A 42 -3.00 -4.15 -7.13
N LYS A 43 -1.67 -4.32 -7.07
CA LYS A 43 -0.96 -5.25 -7.95
C LYS A 43 -1.37 -6.70 -7.70
N GLU A 44 -1.51 -7.12 -6.44
CA GLU A 44 -1.97 -8.47 -6.12
C GLU A 44 -3.44 -8.68 -6.50
N MET A 45 -4.34 -7.75 -6.19
CA MET A 45 -5.75 -7.84 -6.61
C MET A 45 -5.91 -7.97 -8.12
N ASN A 46 -5.13 -7.22 -8.91
CA ASN A 46 -5.19 -7.28 -10.37
C ASN A 46 -4.70 -8.62 -10.94
N LYS A 47 -3.83 -9.35 -10.21
CA LYS A 47 -3.42 -10.71 -10.61
C LYS A 47 -4.55 -11.71 -10.39
N GLU A 48 -5.26 -11.61 -9.26
CA GLU A 48 -6.39 -12.49 -8.95
C GLU A 48 -7.51 -12.36 -10.00
N VAL A 49 -7.82 -11.13 -10.41
CA VAL A 49 -8.84 -10.86 -11.44
C VAL A 49 -8.47 -11.47 -12.79
N LYS A 50 -7.19 -11.39 -13.21
CA LYS A 50 -6.74 -11.93 -14.50
C LYS A 50 -6.49 -13.44 -14.52
N GLY A 51 -6.28 -14.07 -13.36
CA GLY A 51 -6.13 -15.52 -13.25
C GLY A 51 -7.46 -16.28 -13.16
N SER A 52 -8.58 -15.54 -13.17
CA SER A 52 -9.94 -16.08 -13.11
C SER A 52 -10.66 -16.09 -14.47
N GLU A 53 -9.96 -15.69 -15.54
CA GLU A 53 -10.35 -15.85 -16.96
C GLU A 53 -9.66 -17.08 -17.56
#